data_AF-A0A1B6H0R2-F1
#
_entry.id   AF-A0A1B6H0R2-F1
#
_cell.length_a   1.000
_cell.length_b   1.000
_cell.length_c   1.000
_cell.angle_alpha   90.00
_cell.angle_beta   90.00
_cell.angle_gamma   90.00
#
_symmetry.space_group_name_H-M   'P 1'
#
loop_
_entity.id
_entity.type
_entity.pdbx_description
1 polymer ?
#
loop_
_entity_poly.entity_id
_entity_poly.type
_entity_poly.pdbx_seq_one_letter_code
_entity_poly.pdbx_strand_id
1 'polypeptide(L)'
;RHRQLINQTKSRQAAESIAGSRNPVKATWDIINTCRSSKTCTDPGVSELEYRGVTLKDPEQIVSLLNDTFINVAEDLRKTMPSHLKANSHCSHSHIQSNSKSFYFQEIKISDTIASL
;
A
#
# COMPACT_ATOMS: atom_id res chain seq x y z
N ARG A 1 6.48 -16.95 29.69
CA ARG A 1 7.71 -16.32 30.22
C ARG A 1 8.88 -16.39 29.24
N HIS A 2 9.34 -17.57 28.79
CA HIS A 2 10.52 -17.69 27.90
C HIS A 2 10.38 -16.96 26.55
N ARG A 3 9.22 -17.05 25.87
CA ARG A 3 8.96 -16.32 24.61
C ARG A 3 9.02 -14.79 24.76
N GLN A 4 8.52 -14.26 25.87
CA GLN A 4 8.58 -12.82 26.15
C GLN A 4 10.03 -12.37 26.32
N LEU A 5 10.84 -13.16 27.02
CA LEU A 5 12.26 -12.88 27.19
C LEU A 5 13.01 -12.89 25.85
N ILE A 6 12.76 -13.89 25.00
CA ILE A 6 13.34 -13.96 23.66
C ILE A 6 12.98 -12.71 22.83
N ASN A 7 11.71 -12.30 22.86
CA ASN A 7 11.26 -11.12 22.11
C ASN A 7 11.90 -9.83 22.62
N GLN A 8 12.01 -9.67 23.94
CA GLN A 8 12.67 -8.52 24.55
C GLN A 8 14.15 -8.47 24.18
N THR A 9 14.87 -9.59 24.24
CA THR A 9 16.28 -9.64 23.85
C THR A 9 16.47 -9.30 22.37
N LYS A 10 15.64 -9.85 21.47
CA LYS A 10 15.69 -9.52 20.04
C LYS A 10 15.41 -8.05 19.75
N SER A 11 14.40 -7.48 20.41
CA SER A 11 14.06 -6.07 20.26
C SER A 11 15.19 -5.16 20.74
N ARG A 12 15.80 -5.49 21.88
CA ARG A 12 16.95 -4.75 22.41
C ARG A 12 18.16 -4.82 21.47
N GLN A 13 18.49 -6.01 20.98
CA GLN A 13 19.59 -6.22 20.04
C GLN A 13 19.38 -5.44 18.73
N ALA A 14 18.15 -5.41 18.21
CA ALA A 14 17.80 -4.60 17.04
C ALA A 14 17.99 -3.10 17.29
N ALA A 15 17.54 -2.59 18.45
CA ALA A 15 17.71 -1.19 18.82
C ALA A 15 19.18 -0.79 18.95
N GLU A 16 20.00 -1.64 19.60
CA GLU A 16 21.44 -1.42 19.73
C GLU A 16 22.15 -1.44 18.37
N SER A 17 21.75 -2.34 17.46
CA SER A 17 22.29 -2.41 16.10
C SER A 17 21.95 -1.18 15.25
N ILE A 18 20.74 -0.63 15.38
CA ILE A 18 20.34 0.59 14.67
C ILE A 18 21.11 1.80 15.22
N ALA A 19 21.19 1.93 16.55
CA ALA A 19 21.84 3.06 17.21
C ALA A 19 23.35 3.10 16.95
N GLY A 20 24.01 1.94 16.83
CA GLY A 20 25.43 1.84 16.51
C GLY A 20 25.79 1.96 15.03
N SER A 21 24.79 2.05 14.14
CA SER A 21 25.03 2.08 12.69
C SER A 21 25.40 3.48 12.20
N ARG A 22 26.37 3.55 11.28
CA ARG A 22 26.70 4.77 10.52
C ARG A 22 25.53 5.24 9.64
N ASN A 23 24.62 4.35 9.29
CA ASN A 23 23.39 4.64 8.55
C ASN A 23 22.20 3.93 9.24
N PRO A 24 21.50 4.60 10.17
CA PRO A 24 20.39 4.01 10.93
C PRO A 24 19.20 3.59 10.06
N VAL A 25 18.95 4.31 8.96
CA VAL A 25 17.84 4.02 8.03
C VAL A 25 18.09 2.69 7.32
N LYS A 26 19.30 2.48 6.79
CA LYS A 26 19.69 1.21 6.16
C LYS A 26 19.66 0.06 7.17
N ALA A 27 20.19 0.25 8.38
CA ALA A 27 20.17 -0.78 9.42
C ALA A 27 18.74 -1.18 9.81
N THR A 28 17.82 -0.22 9.88
CA THR A 28 16.40 -0.49 10.12
C THR A 28 15.79 -1.32 8.98
N TRP A 29 16.09 -0.97 7.72
CA TRP A 29 15.62 -1.72 6.55
C TRP A 29 16.15 -3.16 6.52
N ASP A 30 17.43 -3.35 6.86
CA ASP A 30 18.06 -4.66 6.89
C ASP A 30 17.44 -5.56 7.99
N ILE A 31 17.10 -4.99 9.15
CA ILE A 31 16.39 -5.71 10.22
C ILE A 31 14.99 -6.12 9.76
N ILE A 32 14.23 -5.21 9.14
CA ILE A 32 12.90 -5.51 8.60
C ILE A 32 12.99 -6.65 7.58
N ASN A 33 13.93 -6.59 6.65
CA ASN A 33 14.10 -7.64 5.64
C ASN A 33 14.55 -8.96 6.23
N THR A 34 15.42 -8.95 7.24
CA THR A 34 15.84 -10.17 7.94
C THR A 34 14.68 -10.80 8.70
N CYS A 35 13.77 -9.99 9.26
CA CYS A 35 12.53 -10.49 9.86
C CYS A 35 11.52 -11.01 8.83
N ARG A 36 11.64 -10.62 7.55
CA ARG A 36 10.84 -11.19 6.45
C ARG A 36 11.39 -12.55 5.98
N SER A 37 12.64 -12.89 6.29
CA SER A 37 13.35 -14.12 5.90
C SER A 37 12.90 -15.39 6.64
N SER A 38 11.59 -15.56 6.87
CA SER A 38 11.02 -16.85 7.26
C SER A 38 9.71 -17.10 6.54
N LYS A 39 9.71 -17.00 5.21
CA LYS A 39 8.69 -17.67 4.40
C LYS A 39 9.41 -18.23 3.17
N THR A 40 9.67 -19.52 3.19
CA THR A 40 9.24 -20.33 2.03
C THR A 40 7.81 -19.88 1.74
N CYS A 41 7.64 -18.91 0.85
CA CYS A 41 6.34 -18.44 0.42
C CYS A 41 5.79 -19.51 -0.53
N THR A 42 5.47 -20.67 0.04
CA THR A 42 4.58 -21.68 -0.53
C THR A 42 3.13 -21.32 -0.18
N ASP A 43 2.83 -20.04 0.01
CA ASP A 43 1.46 -19.61 -0.27
C ASP A 43 1.38 -19.54 -1.79
N PRO A 44 0.60 -20.41 -2.45
CA PRO A 44 0.22 -20.11 -3.82
C PRO A 44 -0.40 -18.72 -3.76
N GLY A 45 -0.04 -17.85 -4.71
CA GLY A 45 -0.68 -16.53 -4.81
C GLY A 45 -2.20 -16.65 -4.98
N VAL A 46 -2.84 -15.59 -5.45
CA VAL A 46 -4.27 -15.68 -5.77
C VAL A 46 -4.48 -16.78 -6.82
N SER A 47 -5.02 -17.92 -6.41
CA SER A 47 -5.28 -19.07 -7.28
C SER A 47 -6.67 -19.00 -7.90
N GLU A 48 -7.59 -18.31 -7.24
CA GLU A 48 -8.97 -18.10 -7.69
C GLU A 48 -9.44 -16.70 -7.29
N LEU A 49 -10.20 -16.04 -8.16
CA LEU A 49 -10.80 -14.72 -7.92
C LEU A 49 -12.25 -14.75 -8.38
N GLU A 50 -13.19 -14.46 -7.46
CA GLU A 50 -14.60 -14.27 -7.82
C GLU A 50 -14.91 -12.79 -8.03
N TYR A 51 -15.42 -12.45 -9.21
CA TYR A 51 -15.82 -11.09 -9.56
C TYR A 51 -17.14 -11.09 -10.34
N ARG A 52 -18.13 -10.33 -9.85
CA ARG A 52 -19.48 -10.23 -10.45
C ARG A 52 -20.14 -11.60 -10.74
N GLY A 53 -19.92 -12.58 -9.87
CA GLY A 53 -20.47 -13.94 -9.98
C GLY A 53 -19.72 -14.87 -10.94
N VAL A 54 -18.55 -14.46 -11.44
CA VAL A 54 -17.65 -15.30 -12.26
C VAL A 54 -16.41 -15.63 -11.44
N THR A 55 -16.06 -16.92 -11.36
CA THR A 55 -14.81 -17.39 -10.75
C THR A 55 -13.73 -17.55 -11.81
N LEU A 56 -12.67 -16.76 -11.68
CA LEU A 56 -11.47 -16.85 -12.50
C LEU A 56 -10.42 -17.68 -11.79
N LYS A 57 -9.81 -18.65 -12.49
CA LYS A 57 -8.70 -19.48 -11.96
C LYS A 57 -7.42 -19.34 -12.76
N ASP A 58 -7.51 -18.74 -13.94
CA ASP A 58 -6.38 -18.48 -14.81
C ASP A 58 -5.64 -17.23 -14.33
N PRO A 59 -4.36 -17.33 -13.94
CA PRO A 59 -3.58 -16.20 -13.44
C PRO A 59 -3.53 -15.02 -14.41
N GLU A 60 -3.48 -15.25 -15.73
CA GLU A 60 -3.42 -14.16 -16.71
C GLU A 60 -4.73 -13.36 -16.72
N GLN A 61 -5.88 -14.05 -16.64
CA GLN A 61 -7.18 -13.42 -16.55
C GLN A 61 -7.38 -12.67 -15.23
N ILE A 62 -6.87 -13.23 -14.12
CA ILE A 62 -6.90 -12.56 -12.81
C ILE A 62 -6.12 -11.25 -12.88
N VAL A 63 -4.90 -11.29 -13.44
CA VAL A 63 -4.06 -10.09 -13.59
C VAL A 63 -4.71 -9.06 -14.52
N SER A 64 -5.24 -9.49 -15.66
CA SER A 64 -5.94 -8.59 -16.59
C SER A 64 -7.14 -7.91 -15.92
N LEU A 65 -7.97 -8.70 -15.22
CA LEU A 65 -9.14 -8.16 -14.52
C LEU A 65 -8.75 -7.15 -13.44
N LEU A 66 -7.72 -7.45 -12.65
CA LEU A 66 -7.24 -6.54 -11.62
C LEU A 66 -6.71 -5.25 -12.25
N ASN A 67 -5.89 -5.34 -13.30
CA ASN A 67 -5.38 -4.18 -14.01
C ASN A 67 -6.52 -3.31 -14.56
N ASP A 68 -7.49 -3.92 -15.24
CA ASP A 68 -8.65 -3.22 -15.78
C ASP A 68 -9.46 -2.55 -14.67
N THR A 69 -9.65 -3.24 -13.54
CA THR A 69 -10.38 -2.70 -12.39
C THR A 69 -9.65 -1.50 -11.79
N PHE A 70 -8.33 -1.58 -11.60
CA PHE A 70 -7.55 -0.49 -11.03
C PHE A 70 -7.48 0.73 -11.96
N ILE A 71 -7.31 0.52 -13.26
CA ILE A 71 -7.30 1.60 -14.26
C ILE A 71 -8.67 2.31 -14.29
N ASN A 72 -9.76 1.55 -14.23
CA ASN A 72 -11.11 2.08 -14.41
C ASN A 72 -11.84 2.36 -13.09
N VAL A 73 -11.18 2.23 -11.93
CA VAL A 73 -11.82 2.33 -10.61
C VAL A 73 -12.54 3.67 -10.42
N ALA A 74 -11.96 4.77 -10.91
CA ALA A 74 -12.55 6.10 -10.80
C ALA A 74 -13.85 6.21 -11.60
N GLU A 75 -13.91 5.64 -12.80
CA GLU A 75 -15.10 5.63 -13.65
C GLU A 75 -16.19 4.70 -13.09
N ASP A 76 -15.80 3.54 -12.57
CA ASP A 76 -16.73 2.60 -11.95
C ASP A 76 -17.34 3.17 -10.66
N LEU A 77 -16.53 3.88 -9.84
CA LEU A 77 -17.02 4.63 -8.68
C LEU A 77 -17.95 5.77 -9.09
N ARG A 78 -17.66 6.48 -10.19
CA ARG A 78 -18.53 7.55 -10.71
C ARG A 78 -19.90 7.03 -11.17
N LYS A 79 -19.95 5.83 -11.76
CA LYS A 79 -21.19 5.18 -12.21
C LYS A 79 -22.01 4.63 -11.05
N THR A 80 -21.36 4.09 -10.03
CA THR A 80 -22.01 3.52 -8.84
C THR A 80 -22.28 4.55 -7.73
N MET A 81 -21.69 5.74 -7.82
CA MET A 81 -21.97 6.81 -6.86
C MET A 81 -23.44 7.22 -6.92
N PRO A 82 -24.16 7.16 -5.79
CA PRO A 82 -25.54 7.61 -5.74
C PRO A 82 -25.60 9.11 -6.03
N SER A 83 -26.68 9.54 -6.69
CA SER A 83 -26.83 10.89 -7.25
C SER A 83 -26.61 12.03 -6.25
N HIS A 84 -26.86 11.79 -4.96
CA HIS A 84 -26.65 12.77 -3.89
C HIS A 84 -25.17 12.98 -3.51
N LEU A 85 -24.26 12.09 -3.92
CA LEU A 85 -22.80 12.23 -3.73
C LEU A 85 -22.08 12.73 -5.00
N LYS A 86 -22.79 12.90 -6.12
CA LYS A 86 -22.22 13.50 -7.32
C LYS A 86 -21.99 14.99 -7.03
N ALA A 87 -20.74 15.40 -6.99
CA ALA A 87 -20.39 16.80 -6.82
C ALA A 87 -21.01 17.62 -7.95
N ASN A 88 -22.01 18.44 -7.63
CA ASN A 88 -22.49 19.48 -8.53
C ASN A 88 -21.34 20.47 -8.74
N SER A 89 -20.73 20.45 -9.91
CA SER A 89 -19.66 21.38 -10.27
C SER A 89 -20.25 22.77 -10.55
N HIS A 90 -20.72 23.44 -9.51
CA HIS A 90 -20.75 24.89 -9.49
C HIS A 90 -19.55 25.36 -8.68
N CYS A 91 -18.46 25.60 -9.41
CA CYS A 91 -17.27 26.24 -8.87
C CYS A 91 -17.63 27.68 -8.50
N SER A 92 -18.11 27.86 -7.26
CA SER A 92 -18.11 29.16 -6.59
C SER A 92 -16.85 29.18 -5.74
N HIS A 93 -15.80 29.81 -6.27
CA HIS A 93 -14.59 30.15 -5.52
C HIS A 93 -15.00 30.91 -4.25
N SER A 94 -15.09 30.21 -3.14
CA SER A 94 -15.20 30.82 -1.82
C SER A 94 -14.01 30.38 -0.99
N HIS A 95 -13.35 31.41 -0.48
CA HIS A 95 -12.15 31.44 0.34
C HIS A 95 -12.10 30.29 1.37
N ILE A 96 -11.19 29.32 1.17
CA ILE A 96 -10.98 28.22 2.12
C ILE A 96 -10.26 28.80 3.33
N GLN A 97 -10.98 28.97 4.45
CA GLN A 97 -10.38 29.09 5.77
C GLN A 97 -9.75 27.74 6.15
N SER A 98 -8.46 27.78 6.47
CA SER A 98 -7.67 26.63 6.90
C SER A 98 -8.19 26.08 8.24
N ASN A 99 -9.03 25.06 8.15
CA ASN A 99 -9.44 24.28 9.32
C ASN A 99 -8.36 23.24 9.64
N SER A 100 -7.88 23.20 10.88
CA SER A 100 -6.75 22.38 11.35
C SER A 100 -7.04 20.88 11.44
N LYS A 101 -8.09 20.40 10.78
CA LYS A 101 -8.50 18.98 10.72
C LYS A 101 -8.67 18.48 9.29
N SER A 102 -8.10 19.17 8.31
CA SER A 102 -8.11 18.73 6.91
C SER A 102 -6.88 17.89 6.60
N PHE A 103 -7.11 16.68 6.09
CA PHE A 103 -6.07 15.82 5.52
C PHE A 103 -5.59 16.44 4.21
N TYR A 104 -4.33 16.86 4.16
CA TYR A 104 -3.67 17.24 2.91
C TYR A 104 -2.85 16.05 2.42
N PHE A 105 -3.09 15.61 1.18
CA PHE A 105 -2.11 14.83 0.44
C PHE A 105 -0.97 15.76 0.01
N GLN A 106 -0.13 16.17 0.96
CA GLN A 106 1.13 16.80 0.62
C GLN A 106 2.11 15.71 0.17
N GLU A 107 2.53 15.85 -1.09
CA GLU A 107 3.69 15.22 -1.72
C GLU A 107 3.60 13.72 -2.02
N ILE A 108 2.76 13.36 -3.00
CA ILE A 108 3.13 12.25 -3.88
C ILE A 108 4.08 12.81 -4.95
N LYS A 109 5.39 12.77 -4.69
CA LYS A 109 6.39 12.88 -5.77
C LYS A 109 6.49 11.52 -6.44
N ILE A 110 5.76 11.35 -7.54
CA ILE A 110 6.06 10.30 -8.52
C ILE A 110 7.18 10.86 -9.39
N SER A 111 8.36 10.25 -9.28
CA SER A 111 9.45 10.46 -10.22
C SER A 111 9.53 9.23 -11.11
N ASP A 112 8.99 9.33 -12.32
CA ASP A 112 9.28 8.38 -13.38
C ASP A 112 10.70 8.64 -13.89
N THR A 113 11.54 7.60 -13.95
CA THR A 113 12.71 7.62 -14.82
C THR A 113 12.64 6.41 -15.74
N ILE A 114 12.39 6.74 -17.01
CA ILE A 114 12.35 5.86 -18.18
C ILE A 114 13.67 5.10 -18.31
N ALA A 115 13.58 3.82 -18.73
CA ALA A 115 14.70 2.94 -19.01
C ALA A 115 15.70 3.55 -20.03
N SER A 116 16.98 3.21 -19.89
CA SER A 116 17.93 3.23 -21.01
C SER A 116 19.06 2.22 -20.78
N LEU A 117 19.16 1.31 -21.76
CA LEU A 117 20.14 0.24 -22.05
C LEU A 117 20.06 -1.04 -21.22
#